data_AF-A0A0F6SHS9-F1
#
_entry.id   AF-A0A0F6SHS9-F1
#
_cell.length_a   1.000
_cell.length_b   1.000
_cell.length_c   1.000
_cell.angle_alpha   90.00
_cell.angle_beta   90.00
_cell.angle_gamma   90.00
#
_symmetry.space_group_name_H-M   'P 1'
#
loop_
_entity.id
_entity.type
_entity.pdbx_description
1 polymer ?
#
loop_
_entity_poly.entity_id
_entity_poly.type
_entity_poly.pdbx_seq_one_letter_code
_entity_poly.pdbx_strand_id
1 'polypeptide(L)'
;MIVCIVDTSVFCELLNVPGLASHDSLVVDEFEAKQSEGHQFVLPLAAIIETGNHIAHVPDGAQRRSAAERFAKVVIDSIDGKTPFAPASQMPSIDDVRVWIAHFVDDATRGMGIADRSIISLWETLRRQHPKGRVYIWSLDEHLSSYDTE
;
A
#
# COMPACT_ATOMS: atom_id res chain seq x y z
N MET A 1 4.35 17.05 -9.26
CA MET A 1 3.53 16.26 -8.33
C MET A 1 4.08 14.85 -8.35
N ILE A 2 4.33 14.29 -7.18
CA ILE A 2 4.86 12.93 -7.01
C ILE A 2 3.83 12.16 -6.18
N VAL A 3 3.31 11.08 -6.75
CA VAL A 3 2.33 10.21 -6.10
C VAL A 3 3.01 8.89 -5.76
N CYS A 4 3.05 8.57 -4.47
CA CYS A 4 3.66 7.38 -3.91
C CYS A 4 2.55 6.43 -3.45
N ILE A 5 2.38 5.31 -4.14
CA ILE A 5 1.37 4.30 -3.79
C ILE A 5 2.03 3.32 -2.83
N VAL A 6 1.50 3.22 -1.61
CA VAL A 6 2.12 2.46 -0.52
C VAL A 6 1.63 1.02 -0.54
N ASP A 7 2.54 0.09 -0.75
CA ASP A 7 2.24 -1.34 -0.73
C ASP A 7 2.10 -1.91 0.71
N THR A 8 1.52 -3.11 0.83
CA THR A 8 1.33 -3.85 2.09
C THR A 8 2.64 -4.02 2.85
N SER A 9 3.74 -4.38 2.17
CA SER A 9 5.05 -4.61 2.79
C SER A 9 5.57 -3.36 3.53
N VAL A 10 5.58 -2.22 2.85
CA VAL A 10 5.98 -0.92 3.42
C VAL A 10 5.02 -0.51 4.54
N PHE A 11 3.71 -0.68 4.36
CA PHE A 11 2.75 -0.29 5.38
C PHE A 11 2.88 -1.13 6.67
N CYS A 12 3.15 -2.42 6.53
CA CYS A 12 3.47 -3.31 7.65
C CYS A 12 4.72 -2.85 8.40
N GLU A 13 5.77 -2.42 7.69
CA GLU A 13 7.00 -1.89 8.29
C GLU A 13 6.72 -0.59 9.07
N LEU A 14 6.04 0.39 8.45
CA LEU A 14 5.68 1.66 9.08
C LEU A 14 4.78 1.50 10.32
N LEU A 15 3.90 0.49 10.31
CA LEU A 15 3.05 0.15 11.45
C LEU A 15 3.74 -0.75 12.47
N ASN A 16 4.95 -1.22 12.19
CA ASN A 16 5.66 -2.19 13.00
C ASN A 16 4.77 -3.42 13.28
N VAL A 17 4.32 -4.10 12.23
CA VAL A 17 3.48 -5.30 12.33
C VAL A 17 4.36 -6.50 12.74
N PRO A 18 4.06 -7.18 13.87
CA PRO A 18 4.89 -8.28 14.36
C PRO A 18 5.06 -9.42 13.35
N GLY A 19 6.31 -9.82 13.11
CA GLY A 19 6.67 -10.90 12.20
C GLY A 19 6.66 -10.52 10.71
N LEU A 20 6.32 -9.27 10.38
CA LEU A 20 6.37 -8.73 9.02
C LEU A 20 7.23 -7.46 8.92
N ALA A 21 7.27 -6.66 9.98
CA ALA A 21 8.23 -5.59 10.13
C ALA A 21 9.57 -6.16 10.57
N SER A 22 10.62 -5.72 9.89
CA SER A 22 12.02 -6.01 10.19
C SER A 22 12.66 -4.98 11.14
N HIS A 23 11.91 -3.92 11.48
CA HIS A 23 12.36 -2.72 12.18
C HIS A 23 13.44 -1.96 11.41
N ASP A 24 13.33 -1.95 10.09
CA ASP A 24 14.29 -1.24 9.26
C ASP A 24 14.11 0.26 9.41
N SER A 25 15.07 0.92 10.08
CA SER A 25 15.08 2.37 10.21
C SER A 25 15.11 3.06 8.85
N LEU A 26 15.62 2.38 7.80
CA LEU A 26 15.66 2.92 6.45
C LEU A 26 14.27 3.22 5.90
N VAL A 27 13.25 2.40 6.19
CA VAL A 27 11.89 2.65 5.68
C VAL A 27 11.24 3.86 6.36
N VAL A 28 11.53 4.06 7.66
CA VAL A 28 11.07 5.24 8.40
C VAL A 28 11.80 6.49 7.92
N ASP A 29 13.11 6.44 7.77
CA ASP A 29 13.94 7.55 7.26
C ASP A 29 13.51 7.91 5.82
N GLU A 30 13.25 6.91 4.98
CA GLU A 30 12.75 7.11 3.62
C GLU A 30 11.34 7.73 3.63
N PHE A 31 10.46 7.32 4.55
CA PHE A 31 9.14 7.95 4.71
C PHE A 31 9.26 9.44 5.06
N GLU A 32 10.14 9.79 5.99
CA GLU A 32 10.40 11.18 6.39
C GLU A 32 11.00 12.00 5.24
N ALA A 33 11.97 11.43 4.51
CA ALA A 33 12.55 12.06 3.33
C ALA A 33 11.48 12.35 2.26
N LYS A 34 10.70 11.34 1.87
CA LYS A 34 9.61 11.48 0.90
C LYS A 34 8.55 12.52 1.33
N GLN A 35 8.22 12.59 2.63
CA GLN A 35 7.35 13.64 3.16
C GLN A 35 7.96 15.03 2.99
N SER A 36 9.25 15.19 3.31
CA SER A 36 9.97 16.47 3.16
C SER A 36 10.07 16.93 1.71
N GLU A 37 10.10 15.99 0.76
CA GLU A 37 10.08 16.21 -0.69
C GLU A 37 8.67 16.51 -1.23
N GLY A 38 7.64 16.44 -0.37
CA GLY A 38 6.26 16.76 -0.74
C GLY A 38 5.55 15.65 -1.51
N HIS A 39 5.94 14.38 -1.30
CA HIS A 39 5.27 13.24 -1.91
C HIS A 39 3.84 13.11 -1.37
N GLN A 40 2.90 12.81 -2.26
CA GLN A 40 1.52 12.48 -1.90
C GLN A 40 1.40 10.97 -1.77
N PHE A 41 1.17 10.49 -0.55
CA PHE A 41 1.04 9.06 -0.30
C PHE A 41 -0.40 8.62 -0.55
N VAL A 42 -0.58 7.59 -1.36
CA VAL A 42 -1.86 6.92 -1.57
C VAL A 42 -1.81 5.58 -0.88
N LEU A 43 -2.76 5.32 0.01
CA LEU A 43 -2.92 4.03 0.68
C LEU A 43 -3.98 3.19 -0.07
N PRO A 44 -3.60 2.15 -0.82
CA PRO A 44 -4.52 1.28 -1.53
C PRO A 44 -5.44 0.54 -0.56
N LEU A 45 -6.68 0.30 -1.00
CA LEU A 45 -7.61 -0.53 -0.22
C LEU A 45 -7.06 -1.94 0.01
N ALA A 46 -6.37 -2.52 -0.97
CA ALA A 46 -5.74 -3.82 -0.83
C ALA A 46 -4.72 -3.84 0.32
N ALA A 47 -3.83 -2.84 0.39
CA ALA A 47 -2.86 -2.72 1.48
C ALA A 47 -3.54 -2.61 2.85
N ILE A 48 -4.66 -1.87 2.96
CA ILE A 48 -5.46 -1.78 4.19
C ILE A 48 -6.01 -3.16 4.57
N ILE A 49 -6.62 -3.87 3.63
CA ILE A 49 -7.25 -5.18 3.86
C ILE A 49 -6.20 -6.23 4.23
N GLU A 50 -5.12 -6.32 3.47
CA GLU A 50 -4.06 -7.31 3.70
C GLU A 50 -3.32 -7.05 5.00
N THR A 51 -2.97 -5.81 5.31
CA THR A 51 -2.33 -5.46 6.58
C THR A 51 -3.24 -5.79 7.77
N GLY A 52 -4.54 -5.48 7.66
CA GLY A 52 -5.52 -5.86 8.68
C GLY A 52 -5.59 -7.38 8.87
N ASN A 53 -5.55 -8.15 7.78
CA ASN A 53 -5.55 -9.60 7.83
C ASN A 53 -4.25 -10.16 8.46
N HIS A 54 -3.09 -9.61 8.11
CA HIS A 54 -1.81 -9.98 8.72
C HIS A 54 -1.81 -9.74 10.23
N ILE A 55 -2.27 -8.57 10.68
CA ILE A 55 -2.39 -8.25 12.10
C ILE A 55 -3.29 -9.27 12.81
N ALA A 56 -4.43 -9.64 12.21
CA ALA A 56 -5.35 -10.63 12.80
C ALA A 56 -4.69 -12.01 13.03
N HIS A 57 -3.71 -12.37 12.21
CA HIS A 57 -2.96 -13.62 12.29
C HIS A 57 -1.70 -13.56 13.17
N VAL A 58 -1.37 -12.41 13.76
CA VAL A 58 -0.28 -12.30 14.75
C VAL A 58 -0.55 -13.25 15.92
N PRO A 59 0.36 -14.19 16.26
CA PRO A 59 0.10 -15.21 17.28
C PRO A 59 -0.12 -14.66 18.70
N ASP A 60 0.73 -13.71 19.11
CA ASP A 60 0.66 -13.10 20.44
C ASP A 60 -0.49 -12.10 20.54
N GLY A 61 -1.41 -12.32 21.48
CA GLY A 61 -2.61 -11.51 21.61
C GLY A 61 -2.36 -10.06 22.04
N ALA A 62 -1.30 -9.79 22.81
CA ALA A 62 -0.97 -8.43 23.24
C ALA A 62 -0.32 -7.64 22.09
N GLN A 63 0.60 -8.26 21.36
CA GLN A 63 1.21 -7.68 20.16
C GLN A 63 0.16 -7.44 19.08
N ARG A 64 -0.75 -8.41 18.86
CA ARG A 64 -1.89 -8.27 17.94
C ARG A 64 -2.77 -7.07 18.27
N ARG A 65 -3.16 -6.91 19.54
CA ARG A 65 -3.95 -5.74 19.98
C ARG A 65 -3.19 -4.44 19.72
N SER A 66 -1.93 -4.38 20.13
CA SER A 66 -1.11 -3.18 19.97
C SER A 66 -0.94 -2.76 18.49
N ALA A 67 -0.72 -3.74 17.60
CA ALA A 67 -0.64 -3.50 16.16
C ALA A 67 -1.99 -3.03 15.58
N ALA A 68 -3.10 -3.66 16.00
CA ALA A 68 -4.45 -3.27 15.57
C ALA A 68 -4.81 -1.83 15.99
N GLU A 69 -4.40 -1.40 17.19
CA GLU A 69 -4.62 -0.02 17.67
C GLU A 69 -3.84 0.99 16.83
N ARG A 70 -2.57 0.72 16.50
CA ARG A 70 -1.77 1.57 15.59
C ARG A 70 -2.39 1.64 14.20
N PHE A 71 -2.72 0.49 13.62
CA PHE A 71 -3.36 0.38 12.32
C PHE A 71 -4.67 1.18 12.26
N ALA A 72 -5.58 0.96 13.21
CA ALA A 72 -6.87 1.65 13.25
C ALA A 72 -6.69 3.16 13.39
N LYS A 73 -5.77 3.61 14.25
CA LYS A 73 -5.46 5.03 14.39
C LYS A 73 -4.97 5.63 13.07
N VAL A 74 -3.97 5.03 12.43
CA VAL A 74 -3.41 5.56 11.18
C VAL A 74 -4.45 5.58 10.07
N VAL A 75 -5.23 4.50 9.90
CA VAL A 75 -6.25 4.43 8.83
C VAL A 75 -7.37 5.45 9.05
N ILE A 76 -7.89 5.58 10.28
CA ILE A 76 -8.93 6.59 10.58
C ILE A 76 -8.38 8.00 10.41
N ASP A 77 -7.18 8.29 10.93
CA ASP A 77 -6.58 9.62 10.77
C ASP A 77 -6.33 9.92 9.28
N SER A 78 -6.02 8.92 8.46
CA SER A 78 -5.85 9.09 6.99
C SER A 78 -7.18 9.44 6.31
N ILE A 79 -8.28 8.77 6.70
CA ILE A 79 -9.64 9.09 6.22
C ILE A 79 -10.03 10.52 6.62
N ASP A 80 -9.68 10.93 7.84
CA ASP A 80 -9.94 12.28 8.36
C ASP A 80 -8.98 13.35 7.79
N GLY A 81 -8.02 12.98 6.95
CA GLY A 81 -7.02 13.91 6.38
C GLY A 81 -6.01 14.45 7.41
N LYS A 82 -5.78 13.72 8.50
CA LYS A 82 -4.85 14.05 9.59
C LYS A 82 -3.48 13.39 9.44
N THR A 83 -3.29 12.54 8.43
CA THR A 83 -1.99 11.94 8.10
C THR A 83 -1.56 12.33 6.68
N PRO A 84 -0.29 12.08 6.30
CA PRO A 84 0.17 12.21 4.92
C PRO A 84 -0.45 11.21 3.94
N PHE A 85 -1.10 10.15 4.44
CA PHE A 85 -1.75 9.14 3.60
C PHE A 85 -3.14 9.61 3.19
N ALA A 86 -3.38 9.69 1.88
CA ALA A 86 -4.71 9.75 1.32
C ALA A 86 -5.17 8.31 1.04
N PRO A 87 -6.28 7.82 1.64
CA PRO A 87 -6.88 6.57 1.21
C PRO A 87 -7.21 6.65 -0.28
N ALA A 88 -7.05 5.55 -1.01
CA ALA A 88 -7.51 5.48 -2.39
C ALA A 88 -9.00 5.89 -2.44
N SER A 89 -9.28 7.03 -3.06
CA SER A 89 -10.58 7.70 -3.00
C SER A 89 -11.67 6.97 -3.79
N GLN A 90 -11.28 5.97 -4.59
CA GLN A 90 -12.16 5.19 -5.44
C GLN A 90 -12.12 3.73 -5.04
N MET A 91 -13.29 3.21 -4.65
CA MET A 91 -13.51 1.77 -4.52
C MET A 91 -13.52 1.14 -5.92
N PRO A 92 -12.96 -0.07 -6.09
CA PRO A 92 -13.04 -0.76 -7.36
C PRO A 92 -14.49 -1.08 -7.73
N SER A 93 -14.84 -0.83 -8.98
CA SER A 93 -16.09 -1.28 -9.57
C SER A 93 -16.04 -2.76 -9.89
N ILE A 94 -17.20 -3.37 -10.16
CA ILE A 94 -17.26 -4.76 -10.61
C ILE A 94 -16.57 -4.98 -11.97
N ASP A 95 -16.49 -3.93 -12.80
CA ASP A 95 -15.78 -3.99 -14.07
C ASP A 95 -14.26 -3.97 -13.87
N ASP A 96 -13.76 -3.20 -12.88
CA ASP A 96 -12.35 -3.26 -12.49
C ASP A 96 -11.98 -4.67 -12.02
N VAL A 97 -12.80 -5.26 -11.15
CA VAL A 97 -12.61 -6.65 -10.69
C VAL A 97 -12.65 -7.63 -11.86
N ARG A 98 -13.53 -7.45 -12.85
CA ARG A 98 -13.57 -8.32 -14.04
C ARG A 98 -12.24 -8.26 -14.80
N VAL A 99 -11.66 -7.08 -14.96
CA VAL A 99 -10.34 -6.90 -15.60
C VAL A 99 -9.27 -7.59 -14.77
N TRP A 100 -9.25 -7.41 -13.45
CA TRP A 100 -8.27 -8.06 -12.58
C TRP A 100 -8.31 -9.58 -12.70
N ILE A 101 -9.51 -10.17 -12.64
CA ILE A 101 -9.70 -11.63 -12.76
C ILE A 101 -9.28 -12.14 -14.13
N ALA A 102 -9.46 -11.36 -15.21
CA ALA A 102 -9.01 -11.74 -16.55
C ALA A 102 -7.48 -11.87 -16.63
N HIS A 103 -6.73 -11.06 -15.87
CA HIS A 103 -5.27 -11.14 -15.79
C HIS A 103 -4.76 -12.12 -14.72
N PHE A 104 -5.57 -12.42 -13.72
CA PHE A 104 -5.12 -13.09 -12.50
C PHE A 104 -4.55 -14.50 -12.74
N VAL A 105 -5.01 -15.23 -13.77
CA VAL A 105 -4.45 -16.55 -14.09
C VAL A 105 -2.96 -16.45 -14.39
N ASP A 106 -2.56 -15.52 -15.25
CA ASP A 106 -1.16 -15.31 -15.60
C ASP A 106 -0.37 -14.76 -14.40
N ASP A 107 -0.96 -13.86 -13.64
CA ASP A 107 -0.35 -13.27 -12.44
C ASP A 107 -0.03 -14.33 -11.39
N ALA A 108 -0.99 -15.21 -11.10
CA ALA A 108 -0.83 -16.27 -10.13
C ALA A 108 0.28 -17.25 -10.55
N THR A 109 0.45 -17.53 -11.85
CA THR A 109 1.58 -18.35 -12.33
C THR A 109 2.95 -17.70 -12.12
N ARG A 110 2.99 -16.38 -11.94
CA ARG A 110 4.19 -15.59 -11.64
C ARG A 110 4.35 -15.32 -10.14
N GLY A 111 3.47 -15.87 -9.30
CA GLY A 111 3.49 -15.66 -7.85
C GLY A 111 2.88 -14.35 -7.39
N MET A 112 2.18 -13.61 -8.26
CA MET A 112 1.53 -12.35 -7.89
C MET A 112 0.10 -12.57 -7.39
N GLY A 113 -0.24 -11.90 -6.29
CA GLY A 113 -1.56 -11.92 -5.69
C GLY A 113 -2.57 -11.03 -6.44
N ILE A 114 -3.86 -11.26 -6.17
CA ILE A 114 -4.92 -10.38 -6.67
C ILE A 114 -4.85 -8.98 -6.04
N ALA A 115 -4.30 -8.89 -4.82
CA ALA A 115 -4.02 -7.63 -4.17
C ALA A 115 -2.99 -6.81 -4.96
N ASP A 116 -1.85 -7.40 -5.31
CA ASP A 116 -0.83 -6.78 -6.18
C ASP A 116 -1.44 -6.28 -7.49
N ARG A 117 -2.29 -7.10 -8.13
CA ARG A 117 -3.01 -6.71 -9.35
C ARG A 117 -3.87 -5.47 -9.15
N SER A 118 -4.55 -5.37 -8.02
CA SER A 118 -5.37 -4.20 -7.70
C SER A 118 -4.54 -2.94 -7.46
N ILE A 119 -3.36 -3.06 -6.85
CA ILE A 119 -2.43 -1.94 -6.64
C ILE A 119 -1.87 -1.47 -7.99
N ILE A 120 -1.49 -2.40 -8.88
CA ILE A 120 -1.06 -2.07 -10.24
C ILE A 120 -2.17 -1.36 -11.01
N SER A 121 -3.41 -1.82 -10.91
CA SER A 121 -4.56 -1.17 -11.55
C SER A 121 -4.80 0.26 -11.01
N LEU A 122 -4.55 0.49 -9.72
CA LEU A 122 -4.58 1.82 -9.12
C LEU A 122 -3.46 2.70 -9.68
N TRP A 123 -2.24 2.17 -9.78
CA TRP A 123 -1.10 2.86 -10.41
C TRP A 123 -1.40 3.26 -11.86
N GLU A 124 -1.99 2.35 -12.65
CA GLU A 124 -2.39 2.63 -14.03
C GLU A 124 -3.44 3.74 -14.14
N THR A 125 -4.29 3.88 -13.13
CA THR A 125 -5.31 4.93 -13.05
C THR A 125 -4.67 6.26 -12.67
N LEU A 126 -3.85 6.28 -11.62
CA LEU A 126 -3.19 7.49 -11.14
C LEU A 126 -2.19 8.05 -12.16
N ARG A 127 -1.41 7.21 -12.85
CA ARG A 127 -0.51 7.67 -13.93
C ARG A 127 -1.27 8.35 -15.07
N ARG A 128 -2.48 7.87 -15.40
CA ARG A 128 -3.34 8.48 -16.44
C ARG A 128 -3.95 9.80 -15.98
N GLN A 129 -4.27 9.93 -14.70
CA GLN A 129 -4.79 11.17 -14.11
C GLN A 129 -3.69 12.23 -13.93
N HIS A 130 -2.44 11.81 -13.75
CA HIS A 130 -1.29 12.67 -13.53
C HIS A 130 -0.19 12.51 -14.60
N PRO A 131 -0.47 12.75 -15.90
CA PRO A 131 0.45 12.45 -17.01
C PRO A 131 1.73 13.30 -17.02
N LYS A 132 1.79 14.38 -16.23
CA LYS A 132 2.98 15.25 -16.05
C LYS A 132 3.63 15.08 -14.67
N GLY A 133 3.10 14.19 -13.84
CA GLY A 133 3.65 13.86 -12.53
C GLY A 133 4.39 12.54 -12.56
N ARG A 134 5.12 12.25 -11.48
CA ARG A 134 5.67 10.91 -11.23
C ARG A 134 4.66 10.12 -10.40
N VAL A 135 4.36 8.90 -10.79
CA VAL A 135 3.52 7.97 -10.05
C VAL A 135 4.27 6.65 -9.93
N TYR A 136 4.45 6.17 -8.71
CA TYR A 136 5.17 4.92 -8.47
C TYR A 136 4.57 4.13 -7.32
N ILE A 137 4.87 2.84 -7.28
CA ILE A 137 4.56 1.96 -6.16
C ILE A 137 5.80 1.86 -5.26
N TRP A 138 5.64 2.18 -3.98
CA TRP A 138 6.66 1.98 -2.96
C TRP A 138 6.39 0.66 -2.25
N SER A 139 7.24 -0.32 -2.52
CA SER A 139 7.15 -1.69 -2.05
C SER A 139 8.53 -2.23 -1.70
N LEU A 140 8.60 -3.11 -0.71
CA LEU A 140 9.79 -3.90 -0.41
C LEU A 140 9.84 -5.19 -1.26
N ASP A 141 8.76 -5.52 -1.97
CA ASP A 141 8.68 -6.65 -2.89
C ASP A 141 9.16 -6.25 -4.30
N GLU A 142 10.09 -7.02 -4.85
CA GLU A 142 10.70 -6.76 -6.17
C GLU A 142 9.68 -6.73 -7.32
N HIS A 143 8.56 -7.44 -7.16
CA HIS A 143 7.52 -7.51 -8.18
C HIS A 143 6.80 -6.17 -8.41
N LEU A 144 6.66 -5.34 -7.37
CA LEU A 144 5.94 -4.08 -7.42
C LEU A 144 6.88 -2.86 -7.55
N SER A 145 8.14 -2.97 -7.15
CA SER A 145 9.11 -1.87 -7.20
C SER A 145 9.45 -1.42 -8.63
N SER A 146 9.20 -2.26 -9.64
CA SER A 146 9.41 -1.91 -11.06
C SER A 146 8.37 -0.92 -11.63
N TYR A 147 7.29 -0.64 -10.90
CA TYR A 147 6.23 0.27 -11.35
C TYR A 147 6.53 1.70 -10.94
N ASP A 148 7.32 2.36 -11.78
CA ASP A 148 7.62 3.79 -11.72
C ASP A 148 7.44 4.41 -13.12
N THR A 149 7.03 5.67 -13.16
CA THR A 149 6.91 6.44 -14.41
C THR A 149 8.19 7.21 -14.76
N GLU A 150 9.17 7.23 -13.85
CA GLU A 150 10.51 7.79 -14.08
C GLU A 150 11.49 6.75 -14.67
#